data_AF-A0A2V7MNT1-F1
#
_entry.id   AF-A0A2V7MNT1-F1
#
_cell.length_a   1.000
_cell.length_b   1.000
_cell.length_c   1.000
_cell.angle_alpha   90.00
_cell.angle_beta   90.00
_cell.angle_gamma   90.00
#
_symmetry.space_group_name_H-M   'P 1'
#
loop_
_entity.id
_entity.type
_entity.pdbx_description
1 polymer ?
#
loop_
_entity_poly.entity_id
_entity_poly.type
_entity_poly.pdbx_seq_one_letter_code
_entity_poly.pdbx_strand_id
1 'polypeptide(L)'
;MTAFWHSLLLPGWGQADTGRPVSGALFVVWEGVTAMMTLKAQQETHYLKASGSDNLGAKRQEVQDWLVLWIFNHLFSGAEAFVSAHLQDFPRELEVRAIPHGVGISFPVP
;
A
#
# COMPACT_ATOMS: atom_id res chain seq x y z
N MET A 1 -16.39 -6.68 0.62
CA MET A 1 -15.42 -7.35 1.52
C MET A 1 -14.31 -8.09 0.78
N THR A 2 -14.50 -8.52 -0.47
CA THR A 2 -13.50 -9.22 -1.31
C THR A 2 -12.26 -8.37 -1.65
N ALA A 3 -12.42 -7.08 -1.94
CA ALA A 3 -11.30 -6.20 -2.32
C ALA A 3 -10.20 -6.06 -1.23
N PHE A 4 -10.57 -6.04 0.06
CA PHE A 4 -9.60 -6.03 1.16
C PHE A 4 -8.71 -7.28 1.15
N TRP A 5 -9.33 -8.46 1.06
CA TRP A 5 -8.60 -9.73 1.07
C TRP A 5 -7.72 -9.90 -0.16
N HIS A 6 -8.16 -9.38 -1.32
CA HIS A 6 -7.34 -9.36 -2.53
C HIS A 6 -6.08 -8.50 -2.37
N SER A 7 -6.19 -7.26 -1.86
CA SER A 7 -5.01 -6.40 -1.62
C SER A 7 -4.10 -6.87 -0.50
N LEU A 8 -4.67 -7.56 0.50
CA LEU A 8 -3.87 -8.13 1.59
C LEU A 8 -2.99 -9.27 1.08
N LEU A 9 -3.50 -10.09 0.15
CA LEU A 9 -2.74 -11.19 -0.46
C LEU A 9 -1.76 -10.69 -1.52
N LEU A 10 -2.21 -9.76 -2.37
CA LEU A 10 -1.41 -9.17 -3.45
C LEU A 10 -1.60 -7.65 -3.44
N PRO A 11 -0.62 -6.89 -2.93
CA PRO A 11 -0.70 -5.43 -2.86
C PRO A 11 -1.05 -4.85 -4.23
N GLY A 12 -2.12 -4.05 -4.28
CA GLY A 12 -2.63 -3.43 -5.50
C GLY A 12 -3.82 -4.13 -6.19
N TRP A 13 -4.18 -5.37 -5.83
CA TRP A 13 -5.30 -6.08 -6.45
C TRP A 13 -6.67 -5.44 -6.12
N GLY A 14 -6.98 -5.22 -4.84
CA GLY A 14 -8.24 -4.59 -4.43
C GLY A 14 -8.40 -3.13 -4.86
N GLN A 15 -7.29 -2.43 -5.13
CA GLN A 15 -7.29 -1.11 -5.74
C GLN A 15 -7.68 -1.15 -7.23
N ALA A 16 -7.34 -2.23 -7.94
CA ALA A 16 -7.81 -2.47 -9.30
C ALA A 16 -9.32 -2.76 -9.31
N ASP A 17 -9.80 -3.57 -8.37
CA ASP A 17 -11.24 -3.88 -8.22
C ASP A 17 -12.08 -2.65 -7.85
N THR A 18 -11.51 -1.68 -7.12
CA THR A 18 -12.22 -0.45 -6.71
C THR A 18 -12.12 0.70 -7.70
N GLY A 19 -11.45 0.50 -8.85
CA GLY A 19 -11.28 1.52 -9.89
C GLY A 19 -10.27 2.62 -9.54
N ARG A 20 -9.29 2.33 -8.65
CA ARG A 20 -8.23 3.24 -8.21
C ARG A 20 -6.85 2.79 -8.72
N PRO A 21 -6.59 2.84 -10.04
CA PRO A 21 -5.40 2.26 -10.66
C PRO A 21 -4.08 2.90 -10.20
N VAL A 22 -4.08 4.20 -9.88
CA VAL A 22 -2.88 4.91 -9.40
C VAL A 22 -2.45 4.40 -8.03
N SER A 23 -3.41 4.20 -7.11
CA SER A 23 -3.13 3.68 -5.78
C SER A 23 -2.64 2.23 -5.85
N GLY A 24 -3.25 1.41 -6.72
CA GLY A 24 -2.77 0.04 -6.96
C GLY A 24 -1.34 -0.02 -7.51
N ALA A 25 -1.02 0.83 -8.49
CA ALA A 25 0.32 0.90 -9.08
C ALA A 25 1.40 1.29 -8.05
N LEU A 26 1.11 2.24 -7.15
CA LEU A 26 2.02 2.62 -6.08
C LEU A 26 2.35 1.45 -5.15
N PHE A 27 1.34 0.67 -4.76
CA PHE A 27 1.53 -0.49 -3.89
C PHE A 27 2.35 -1.60 -4.55
N VAL A 28 2.11 -1.88 -5.83
CA VAL A 28 2.87 -2.88 -6.60
C VAL A 28 4.34 -2.46 -6.78
N VAL A 29 4.60 -1.19 -7.07
CA VAL A 29 5.97 -0.69 -7.19
C VAL A 29 6.71 -0.78 -5.85
N TRP A 30 6.05 -0.37 -4.77
CA TRP A 30 6.65 -0.43 -3.44
C TRP A 30 6.94 -1.87 -3.00
N GLU A 31 6.00 -2.77 -3.25
CA GLU A 31 6.14 -4.21 -3.05
C GLU A 31 7.40 -4.76 -3.74
N GLY A 32 7.59 -4.41 -5.02
CA GLY A 32 8.75 -4.81 -5.80
C GLY A 32 10.08 -4.32 -5.19
N VAL A 33 10.11 -3.08 -4.69
CA VAL A 33 11.30 -2.51 -4.03
C VAL A 33 11.62 -3.28 -2.75
N THR A 34 10.62 -3.50 -1.88
CA THR A 34 10.83 -4.19 -0.61
C THR A 34 11.24 -5.65 -0.79
N ALA A 35 10.66 -6.35 -1.77
CA ALA A 35 11.03 -7.72 -2.10
C ALA A 35 12.47 -7.80 -2.65
N MET A 36 12.83 -6.91 -3.58
CA MET A 36 14.18 -6.87 -4.15
C MET A 36 15.24 -6.60 -3.09
N MET A 37 15.01 -5.62 -2.21
CA MET A 37 15.94 -5.27 -1.15
C MET A 37 16.09 -6.39 -0.11
N THR A 38 14.99 -7.07 0.25
CA THR A 38 15.03 -8.23 1.13
C THR A 38 15.89 -9.35 0.53
N LEU A 39 15.67 -9.69 -0.74
CA LEU A 39 16.43 -10.73 -1.43
C LEU A 39 17.91 -10.37 -1.55
N LYS A 40 18.23 -9.12 -1.92
CA LYS A 40 19.59 -8.62 -2.02
C LYS A 40 20.32 -8.68 -0.67
N ALA A 41 19.69 -8.20 0.40
CA ALA A 41 20.27 -8.22 1.74
C ALA A 41 20.50 -9.66 2.22
N GLN A 42 19.58 -10.59 1.91
CA GLN A 42 19.78 -12.01 2.22
C GLN A 42 20.98 -12.61 1.48
N GLN A 43 21.14 -12.31 0.19
CA GLN A 43 22.30 -12.77 -0.58
C GLN A 43 23.61 -12.26 0.04
N GLU A 44 23.68 -10.96 0.37
CA GLU A 44 24.85 -10.36 0.99
C GLU A 44 25.18 -10.98 2.36
N THR A 45 24.18 -11.30 3.20
CA THR A 45 24.43 -12.02 4.46
C THR A 45 25.02 -13.41 4.24
N HIS A 46 24.63 -14.11 3.18
CA HIS A 46 25.13 -15.46 2.89
C HIS A 46 26.62 -15.44 2.54
N TYR A 47 27.04 -14.47 1.72
CA TYR A 47 28.46 -14.27 1.37
C TYR A 47 29.30 -13.86 2.58
N LEU A 48 28.81 -12.94 3.42
CA LEU A 48 29.56 -12.46 4.59
C LEU A 48 29.65 -13.49 5.72
N LYS A 49 28.67 -14.40 5.80
CA LYS A 49 28.71 -15.52 6.74
C LYS A 49 29.83 -16.51 6.39
N ALA A 50 30.14 -16.66 5.10
CA ALA A 50 31.24 -17.51 4.64
C ALA A 50 32.63 -16.87 4.87
N SER A 51 32.71 -15.53 4.90
CA SER A 51 33.99 -14.80 5.08
C SER A 51 34.32 -14.45 6.54
N GLY A 52 33.38 -14.64 7.48
CA GLY A 52 33.60 -14.35 8.90
C GLY A 52 33.65 -12.84 9.23
N SER A 53 33.02 -12.00 8.41
CA SER A 53 33.04 -10.54 8.58
C SER A 53 32.18 -10.06 9.76
N ASP A 54 32.68 -9.08 10.52
CA ASP A 54 31.93 -8.39 11.59
C ASP A 54 30.64 -7.69 11.11
N ASN A 55 30.53 -7.42 9.80
CA ASN A 55 29.36 -6.75 9.22
C ASN A 55 28.12 -7.66 9.05
N LEU A 56 28.22 -8.94 9.42
CA LEU A 56 27.11 -9.89 9.30
C LEU A 56 25.86 -9.45 10.08
N GLY A 57 26.05 -8.84 11.26
CA GLY A 57 24.96 -8.35 12.09
C GLY A 57 24.14 -7.25 11.41
N ALA A 58 24.81 -6.23 10.88
CA ALA A 58 24.18 -5.12 10.17
C ALA A 58 23.37 -5.60 8.95
N LYS A 59 23.88 -6.57 8.20
CA LYS A 59 23.19 -7.12 7.03
C LYS A 59 21.98 -7.98 7.39
N ARG A 60 22.01 -8.69 8.52
CA ARG A 60 20.83 -9.39 9.04
C ARG A 60 19.74 -8.42 9.48
N GLN A 61 20.13 -7.31 10.11
CA GLN A 61 19.20 -6.25 10.48
C GLN A 61 18.56 -5.62 9.23
N GLU A 62 19.35 -5.35 8.18
CA GLU A 62 18.82 -4.84 6.90
C GLU A 62 17.74 -5.76 6.31
N VAL A 63 17.93 -7.09 6.35
CA VAL A 63 16.89 -8.05 5.93
C VAL A 63 15.61 -7.91 6.77
N GLN A 64 15.76 -7.76 8.09
CA GLN A 64 14.62 -7.61 9.00
C GLN A 64 13.87 -6.30 8.74
N ASP A 65 14.58 -5.21 8.52
CA ASP A 65 14.00 -3.90 8.25
C ASP A 65 13.17 -3.93 6.95
N TRP A 66 13.72 -4.51 5.88
CA TRP A 66 12.99 -4.65 4.62
C TRP A 66 11.81 -5.61 4.70
N LEU A 67 11.93 -6.69 5.47
CA LEU A 67 10.83 -7.63 5.73
C LEU A 67 9.69 -6.96 6.52
N VAL A 68 10.01 -6.13 7.50
CA VAL A 68 9.00 -5.36 8.25
C VAL A 68 8.27 -4.39 7.33
N LEU A 69 9.00 -3.64 6.49
CA LEU A 69 8.41 -2.74 5.52
C LEU A 69 7.53 -3.48 4.50
N TRP A 70 7.93 -4.68 4.11
CA TRP A 70 7.15 -5.54 3.22
C TRP A 70 5.80 -5.91 3.87
N ILE A 71 5.82 -6.45 5.09
CA ILE A 71 4.60 -6.78 5.83
C ILE A 71 3.71 -5.55 6.04
N PHE A 72 4.31 -4.40 6.39
CA PHE A 72 3.56 -3.15 6.57
C PHE A 72 2.89 -2.69 5.28
N ASN A 73 3.54 -2.84 4.13
CA ASN A 73 2.97 -2.52 2.83
C ASN A 73 1.69 -3.32 2.57
N HIS A 74 1.68 -4.62 2.86
CA HIS A 74 0.49 -5.46 2.72
C HIS A 74 -0.67 -4.99 3.60
N LEU A 75 -0.40 -4.71 4.87
CA LEU A 75 -1.41 -4.23 5.82
C LEU A 75 -1.97 -2.86 5.38
N PHE A 76 -1.09 -1.96 4.94
CA PHE A 76 -1.47 -0.62 4.50
C PHE A 76 -2.26 -0.67 3.18
N SER A 77 -1.86 -1.52 2.23
CA SER A 77 -2.60 -1.76 0.99
C SER A 77 -3.99 -2.33 1.24
N GLY A 78 -4.12 -3.28 2.16
CA GLY A 78 -5.42 -3.80 2.60
C GLY A 78 -6.30 -2.69 3.18
N ALA A 79 -5.77 -1.91 4.14
CA ALA A 79 -6.51 -0.82 4.77
C ALA A 79 -7.01 0.23 3.74
N GLU A 80 -6.14 0.61 2.79
CA GLU A 80 -6.50 1.57 1.74
C GLU A 80 -7.59 1.01 0.81
N ALA A 81 -7.52 -0.27 0.44
CA ALA A 81 -8.57 -0.92 -0.35
C ALA A 81 -9.90 -1.04 0.42
N PHE A 82 -9.86 -1.31 1.73
CA PHE A 82 -11.05 -1.36 2.58
C PHE A 82 -11.75 -0.01 2.68
N VAL A 83 -10.98 1.07 2.91
CA VAL A 83 -11.50 2.44 2.95
C VAL A 83 -12.07 2.81 1.59
N SER A 84 -11.37 2.50 0.50
CA SER A 84 -11.84 2.76 -0.86
C SER A 84 -13.16 2.07 -1.18
N ALA A 85 -13.30 0.81 -0.79
CA ALA A 85 -14.54 0.06 -0.98
C ALA A 85 -15.68 0.62 -0.13
N HIS A 86 -15.43 1.06 1.11
CA HIS A 86 -16.46 1.69 1.95
C HIS A 86 -16.89 3.07 1.45
N LEU A 87 -16.01 3.78 0.75
CA LEU A 87 -16.31 5.08 0.17
C LEU A 87 -16.87 4.99 -1.26
N GLN A 88 -17.03 3.78 -1.84
CA GLN A 88 -17.60 3.65 -3.18
C GLN A 88 -19.04 4.16 -3.27
N ASP A 89 -19.83 3.94 -2.22
CA ASP A 89 -21.24 4.36 -2.16
C ASP A 89 -21.41 5.81 -1.66
N PHE A 90 -20.30 6.48 -1.29
CA PHE A 90 -20.35 7.87 -0.87
C PHE A 90 -20.61 8.78 -2.09
N PRO A 91 -21.60 9.70 -2.03
CA PRO A 91 -21.92 10.57 -3.14
C PRO A 91 -20.70 11.41 -3.52
N ARG A 92 -20.20 11.24 -4.75
CA ARG A 92 -18.99 11.91 -5.26
C ARG A 92 -19.19 13.41 -5.53
N GLU A 93 -20.44 13.86 -5.56
CA GLU A 93 -20.83 15.18 -6.02
C GLU A 93 -21.37 15.99 -4.84
N LEU A 94 -20.47 16.55 -4.03
CA LEU A 94 -20.80 17.73 -3.23
C LEU A 94 -20.64 18.94 -4.15
N GLU A 95 -21.74 19.41 -4.72
CA GLU A 95 -21.73 20.66 -5.46
C GLU A 95 -21.74 21.83 -4.47
N VAL A 96 -20.65 22.59 -4.46
CA VAL A 96 -20.58 23.85 -3.72
C VAL A 96 -21.24 24.91 -4.59
N ARG A 97 -22.42 25.38 -4.19
CA ARG A 97 -23.20 26.37 -4.92
C ARG A 97 -23.25 27.68 -4.15
N ALA A 98 -22.87 28.77 -4.81
CA ALA A 98 -23.09 30.11 -4.26
C ALA A 98 -24.60 30.39 -4.24
N ILE A 99 -25.12 30.72 -3.05
CA ILE A 99 -26.51 31.12 -2.81
C ILE A 99 -26.54 32.62 -2.46
N PRO A 100 -27.68 33.31 -2.62
CA PRO A 100 -27.74 34.78 -2.58
C PRO A 100 -27.12 35.44 -1.32
N HIS A 101 -27.01 34.72 -0.21
CA HIS A 101 -26.41 35.19 1.05
C HIS A 101 -25.37 34.23 1.67
N GLY A 102 -24.74 33.34 0.88
CA GLY A 102 -23.72 32.45 1.43
C GLY A 102 -23.24 31.35 0.49
N VAL A 103 -22.53 30.37 1.06
CA VAL A 103 -22.10 29.16 0.37
C VAL A 103 -23.01 28.01 0.80
N GLY A 104 -23.71 27.40 -0.15
CA GLY A 104 -24.50 26.19 0.06
C GLY A 104 -23.74 24.96 -0.41
N ILE A 105 -23.93 23.85 0.30
CA ILE A 105 -23.47 22.52 -0.13
C ILE A 105 -24.72 21.75 -0.56
N SER A 106 -24.80 21.37 -1.83
CA SER A 106 -25.88 20.51 -2.34
C SER A 106 -25.33 19.13 -2.70
N PHE A 107 -26.12 18.10 -2.41
CA PHE A 107 -25.88 16.74 -2.85
C PHE A 107 -27.11 16.27 -3.65
N PRO A 108 -26.93 15.64 -4.83
CA PRO A 108 -28.04 15.07 -5.57
C PRO A 108 -28.59 13.87 -4.80
N VAL A 109 -29.92 13.85 -4.60
CA VAL A 109 -30.64 12.70 -4.01
C VAL A 109 -31.23 11.89 -5.19
N PRO A 110 -31.10 10.54 -5.19
CA PRO A 110 -31.68 9.69 -6.23
C PRO A 110 -33.21 9.78 -6.30
#